data_AF-A0A6P0NFE2-F1
#
_entry.id   AF-A0A6P0NFE2-F1
#
_cell.length_a   1.000
_cell.length_b   1.000
_cell.length_c   1.000
_cell.angle_alpha   90.00
_cell.angle_beta   90.00
_cell.angle_gamma   90.00
#
_symmetry.space_group_name_H-M   'P 1'
#
loop_
_entity.id
_entity.type
_entity.pdbx_description
1 polymer ?
#
loop_
_entity_poly.entity_id
_entity_poly.type
_entity_poly.pdbx_seq_one_letter_code
_entity_poly.pdbx_strand_id
1 'polypeptide(L)'
;MPRESELDYVIPPEIKDDDFYKAIQRIAREEDIKTVLEIGSSSGAGSTEAFVKGLRENPSNPALFCMEVSKPRFTALRERYQEDSFVKCY
;
A
#
# COMPACT_ATOMS: atom_id res chain seq x y z
N MET A 1 -4.33 -10.58 -31.97
CA MET A 1 -3.74 -9.81 -30.85
C MET A 1 -4.43 -10.25 -29.58
N PRO A 2 -3.71 -10.56 -28.49
CA PRO A 2 -4.34 -10.64 -27.16
C PRO A 2 -5.03 -9.31 -26.87
N ARG A 3 -6.18 -9.35 -26.18
CA ARG A 3 -6.83 -8.14 -25.68
C ARG A 3 -6.03 -7.63 -24.47
N GLU A 4 -5.63 -6.37 -24.48
CA GLU A 4 -4.96 -5.73 -23.33
C GLU A 4 -5.90 -5.76 -22.11
N SER A 5 -5.33 -6.08 -20.96
CA SER A 5 -6.03 -6.17 -19.67
C SER A 5 -5.92 -4.84 -18.94
N GLU A 6 -6.93 -4.51 -18.12
CA GLU A 6 -6.82 -3.38 -17.18
C GLU A 6 -5.63 -3.53 -16.21
N LEU A 7 -5.18 -4.78 -15.98
CA LEU A 7 -3.99 -5.08 -15.18
C LEU A 7 -2.68 -4.65 -15.86
N ASP A 8 -2.70 -4.27 -17.14
CA ASP A 8 -1.51 -3.87 -17.88
C ASP A 8 -1.18 -2.37 -17.71
N TYR A 9 -2.01 -1.62 -16.97
CA TYR A 9 -1.82 -0.18 -16.74
C TYR A 9 -1.76 0.19 -15.26
N VAL A 10 -1.00 1.25 -14.97
CA VAL A 10 -1.05 1.94 -13.67
C VAL A 10 -2.28 2.83 -13.63
N ILE A 11 -3.04 2.73 -12.55
CA ILE A 11 -4.26 3.52 -12.33
C ILE A 11 -4.04 4.57 -11.22
N PRO A 12 -4.80 5.68 -11.24
CA PRO A 12 -4.80 6.64 -10.15
C PRO A 12 -5.32 6.02 -8.84
N PRO A 13 -4.94 6.57 -7.68
CA PRO A 13 -5.42 6.08 -6.40
C PRO A 13 -6.91 6.41 -6.21
N GLU A 14 -7.67 5.43 -5.72
CA GLU A 14 -9.09 5.61 -5.38
C GLU A 14 -9.28 6.09 -3.93
N ILE A 15 -8.48 5.55 -2.99
CA ILE A 15 -8.52 5.92 -1.57
C ILE A 15 -7.38 6.90 -1.29
N LYS A 16 -7.68 8.20 -1.34
CA LYS A 16 -6.69 9.27 -1.13
C LYS A 16 -7.35 10.51 -0.53
N ASP A 17 -6.80 10.98 0.59
CA ASP A 17 -7.21 12.19 1.31
C ASP A 17 -8.70 12.24 1.75
N ASP A 18 -9.43 11.15 1.57
CA ASP A 18 -10.79 10.93 2.07
C ASP A 18 -10.79 10.47 3.54
N ASP A 19 -11.98 10.23 4.08
CA ASP A 19 -12.11 9.80 5.47
C ASP A 19 -11.62 8.37 5.71
N PHE A 20 -11.66 7.51 4.68
CA PHE A 20 -11.14 6.16 4.79
C PHE A 20 -9.61 6.15 4.86
N TYR A 21 -8.95 6.94 4.01
CA TYR A 21 -7.52 7.20 4.04
C TYR A 21 -7.07 7.69 5.43
N LYS A 22 -7.77 8.67 5.99
CA LYS A 22 -7.46 9.19 7.34
C LYS A 22 -7.67 8.14 8.43
N ALA A 23 -8.72 7.34 8.33
CA ALA A 23 -8.99 6.25 9.27
C ALA A 23 -7.88 5.19 9.24
N ILE A 24 -7.43 4.80 8.04
CA ILE A 24 -6.30 3.88 7.87
C ILE A 24 -5.04 4.44 8.52
N GLN A 25 -4.67 5.69 8.21
CA GLN A 25 -3.47 6.31 8.76
C GLN A 25 -3.53 6.38 10.30
N ARG A 26 -4.69 6.73 10.86
CA ARG A 26 -4.90 6.79 12.30
C ARG A 26 -4.73 5.42 12.96
N ILE A 27 -5.43 4.40 12.48
CA ILE A 27 -5.35 3.03 13.01
C ILE A 27 -3.92 2.50 12.90
N ALA A 28 -3.29 2.69 11.74
CA ALA A 28 -1.93 2.26 11.48
C ALA A 28 -0.91 2.91 12.43
N ARG A 29 -1.19 4.13 12.92
CA ARG A 29 -0.32 4.85 13.86
C ARG A 29 -0.57 4.52 15.33
N GLU A 30 -1.84 4.46 15.72
CA GLU A 30 -2.24 4.55 17.15
C GLU A 30 -2.50 3.19 17.80
N GLU A 31 -2.94 2.19 17.04
CA GLU A 31 -3.30 0.88 17.59
C GLU A 31 -2.06 -0.02 17.79
N ASP A 32 -2.12 -0.93 18.77
CA ASP A 32 -1.09 -1.97 18.96
C ASP A 32 -1.26 -3.09 17.93
N ILE A 33 -0.84 -2.80 16.70
CA ILE A 33 -0.80 -3.75 15.59
C ILE A 33 0.63 -4.25 15.39
N LYS A 34 0.79 -5.51 14.96
CA LYS A 34 2.09 -6.09 14.60
C LYS A 34 2.25 -6.31 13.11
N THR A 35 1.14 -6.50 12.41
CA THR A 35 1.12 -6.87 11.00
C THR A 35 -0.10 -6.29 10.31
N VAL A 36 0.09 -5.79 9.09
CA VAL A 36 -0.96 -5.41 8.15
C VAL A 36 -0.81 -6.26 6.89
N LEU A 37 -1.92 -6.82 6.40
CA LEU A 37 -2.01 -7.43 5.09
C LEU A 37 -2.96 -6.59 4.22
N GLU A 38 -2.43 -6.05 3.13
CA GLU A 38 -3.18 -5.33 2.12
C GLU A 38 -3.28 -6.18 0.85
N ILE A 39 -4.50 -6.33 0.33
CA ILE A 39 -4.77 -7.04 -0.94
C ILE A 39 -5.27 -6.00 -1.94
N GLY A 40 -4.58 -5.88 -3.08
CA GLY A 40 -4.86 -4.84 -4.08
C GLY A 40 -4.13 -3.53 -3.79
N SER A 41 -2.84 -3.60 -3.49
CA SER A 41 -2.01 -2.42 -3.18
C SER A 41 -1.77 -1.49 -4.38
N SER A 42 -2.06 -1.93 -5.60
CA SER A 42 -1.86 -1.18 -6.85
C SER A 42 -0.43 -0.63 -6.91
N SER A 43 -0.24 0.62 -7.35
CA SER A 43 1.07 1.29 -7.31
C SER A 43 1.45 1.76 -5.90
N GLY A 44 0.56 1.66 -4.93
CA GLY A 44 0.77 2.11 -3.56
C GLY A 44 0.52 3.60 -3.29
N ALA A 45 -0.12 4.34 -4.20
CA ALA A 45 -0.38 5.78 -4.03
C ALA A 45 -1.60 6.12 -3.13
N GLY A 46 -2.41 5.11 -2.79
CA GLY A 46 -3.68 5.27 -2.08
C GLY A 46 -3.63 4.78 -0.63
N SER A 47 -4.44 3.78 -0.30
CA SER A 47 -4.49 3.15 1.03
C SER A 47 -3.12 2.68 1.53
N THR A 48 -2.28 2.14 0.66
CA THR A 48 -0.89 1.77 1.01
C THR A 48 -0.10 2.95 1.55
N GLU A 49 -0.28 4.15 0.98
CA GLU A 49 0.39 5.36 1.47
C GLU A 49 -0.11 5.76 2.86
N ALA A 50 -1.42 5.61 3.12
CA ALA A 50 -1.98 5.83 4.45
C ALA A 50 -1.39 4.86 5.48
N PHE A 51 -1.29 3.56 5.14
CA PHE A 51 -0.64 2.57 5.99
C PHE A 51 0.82 2.95 6.24
N VAL A 52 1.62 3.19 5.20
CA VAL A 52 3.05 3.51 5.34
C VAL A 52 3.26 4.75 6.21
N LYS A 53 2.47 5.81 6.02
CA LYS A 53 2.55 7.01 6.87
C LYS A 53 2.25 6.71 8.33
N GLY A 54 1.19 5.98 8.63
CA GLY A 54 0.84 5.63 10.00
C GLY A 54 1.85 4.69 10.66
N LEU A 55 2.28 3.66 9.93
CA LEU A 55 3.19 2.63 10.42
C LEU A 55 4.59 3.16 10.73
N ARG A 56 5.08 4.17 10.00
CA ARG A 56 6.34 4.87 10.31
C ARG A 56 6.35 5.50 11.71
N GLU A 57 5.19 5.90 12.20
CA GLU A 57 5.01 6.54 13.51
C GLU A 57 4.57 5.56 14.60
N ASN A 58 4.28 4.29 14.25
CA ASN A 58 3.74 3.32 15.19
C ASN A 58 4.86 2.72 16.06
N PRO A 59 4.76 2.81 17.41
CA PRO A 59 5.80 2.32 18.33
C PRO A 59 5.97 0.79 18.30
N SER A 60 4.98 0.05 17.82
CA SER A 60 5.03 -1.41 17.68
C SER A 60 5.83 -1.89 16.47
N ASN A 61 6.35 -0.98 15.64
CA ASN A 61 7.13 -1.26 14.43
C ASN A 61 6.52 -2.37 13.54
N PRO A 62 5.30 -2.19 13.04
CA PRO A 62 4.56 -3.27 12.39
C PRO A 62 5.05 -3.52 10.97
N ALA A 63 4.90 -4.75 10.48
CA ALA A 63 5.18 -5.10 9.08
C ALA A 63 3.95 -4.89 8.19
N LEU A 64 4.15 -4.38 6.97
CA LEU A 64 3.12 -4.26 5.95
C LEU A 64 3.38 -5.23 4.81
N PHE A 65 2.43 -6.10 4.51
CA PHE A 65 2.47 -7.05 3.40
C PHE A 65 1.48 -6.59 2.33
N CYS A 66 1.98 -6.27 1.13
CA CYS A 66 1.21 -5.78 0.01
C CYS A 66 1.10 -6.87 -1.06
N MET A 67 -0.11 -7.28 -1.42
CA MET A 67 -0.37 -8.24 -2.50
C MET A 67 -0.85 -7.49 -3.75
N GLU A 68 -0.12 -7.56 -4.85
CA GLU A 68 -0.52 -6.94 -6.12
C GLU A 68 -0.29 -7.86 -7.34
N VAL A 69 -1.37 -8.14 -8.07
CA VAL A 69 -1.37 -9.08 -9.20
C VAL A 69 -0.90 -8.43 -10.51
N SER A 70 -1.11 -7.13 -10.68
CA SER A 70 -0.67 -6.37 -11.85
C SER A 70 0.84 -6.15 -11.77
N LYS A 71 1.57 -6.73 -12.73
CA LYS A 71 3.04 -6.55 -12.85
C LYS A 71 3.47 -5.07 -12.93
N PRO A 72 2.87 -4.20 -13.77
CA PRO A 72 3.30 -2.80 -13.82
C PRO A 72 3.01 -2.06 -12.51
N ARG A 73 1.88 -2.33 -11.85
CA ARG A 73 1.55 -1.73 -10.54
C ARG A 73 2.48 -2.23 -9.44
N PHE A 74 2.76 -3.53 -9.40
CA PHE A 74 3.72 -4.15 -8.49
C PHE A 74 5.12 -3.55 -8.62
N THR A 75 5.62 -3.35 -9.85
CA THR A 75 6.92 -2.69 -10.07
C THR A 75 6.91 -1.27 -9.51
N ALA A 76 5.88 -0.47 -9.81
CA ALA A 76 5.75 0.88 -9.29
C ALA A 76 5.63 0.92 -7.75
N LEU A 77 4.92 -0.05 -7.16
CA LEU A 77 4.79 -0.22 -5.71
C LEU A 77 6.16 -0.49 -5.07
N ARG A 78 6.93 -1.43 -5.64
CA ARG A 78 8.27 -1.77 -5.15
C ARG A 78 9.23 -0.59 -5.25
N GLU A 79 9.22 0.14 -6.35
CA GLU A 79 10.05 1.34 -6.54
C GLU A 79 9.68 2.44 -5.54
N ARG A 80 8.38 2.65 -5.31
CA ARG A 80 7.88 3.69 -4.40
C ARG A 80 8.31 3.47 -2.95
N TYR A 81 8.31 2.22 -2.47
CA TYR A 81 8.57 1.88 -1.07
C TYR A 81 9.86 1.08 -0.85
N GLN A 82 10.82 1.14 -1.79
CA GLN A 82 12.09 0.41 -1.69
C GLN A 82 12.92 0.77 -0.44
N GLU A 83 12.76 2.00 0.07
CA GLU A 83 13.45 2.49 1.27
C GLU A 83 12.72 2.14 2.57
N ASP A 84 11.45 1.72 2.49
CA ASP A 84 10.64 1.35 3.66
C ASP A 84 10.78 -0.14 3.94
N SER A 85 11.82 -0.51 4.70
CA SER A 85 12.16 -1.92 4.95
C SER A 85 11.03 -2.78 5.57
N PHE A 86 10.04 -2.17 6.23
CA PHE A 86 8.88 -2.86 6.80
C PHE A 86 7.78 -3.15 5.78
N VAL A 87 7.86 -2.60 4.56
CA VAL A 87 6.94 -2.85 3.44
C VAL A 87 7.45 -4.04 2.61
N LYS A 88 6.61 -5.06 2.48
CA LYS A 88 6.92 -6.32 1.79
C LYS A 88 5.93 -6.50 0.64
N CYS A 89 6.40 -6.37 -0.59
CA CYS A 89 5.58 -6.49 -1.79
C CYS A 89 5.61 -7.93 -2.33
N TYR A 90 4.44 -8.51 -2.62
CA TYR A 90 4.25 -9.84 -3.19
C TYR A 90 3.33 -9.82 -4.41
#